data_AF-A0A7S3IKA2-F1
#
_entry.id   AF-A0A7S3IKA2-F1
#
_cell.length_a   1.000
_cell.length_b   1.000
_cell.length_c   1.000
_cell.angle_alpha   90.00
_cell.angle_beta   90.00
_cell.angle_gamma   90.00
#
_symmetry.space_group_name_H-M   'P 1'
#
loop_
_entity.id
_entity.type
_entity.pdbx_description
1 polymer ?
#
loop_
_entity_poly.entity_id
_entity_poly.type
_entity_poly.pdbx_seq_one_letter_code
_entity_poly.pdbx_strand_id
1 'polypeptide(L)'
;MFLSGYHVFTRYSECGEVNTEYQRNVIIFSSSYFIYDFFGMLFNGILDGAMMLHHPLSAIGLFLPLYENISGNFVMSAIFISEISNPPMTLRHILRLTGLRYTRCYEVSELSFIALYFYARILAGTPIIYQ
;
A
#
# COMPACT_ATOMS: atom_id res chain seq x y z
N MET A 1 -3.69 4.27 -2.81
CA MET A 1 -4.86 3.83 -2.04
C MET A 1 -6.20 4.24 -2.67
N PHE A 2 -6.62 5.52 -2.69
CA PHE A 2 -7.97 5.87 -3.18
C PHE A 2 -8.18 5.59 -4.67
N LEU A 3 -7.23 6.00 -5.51
CA LEU A 3 -7.27 5.75 -6.96
C LEU A 3 -7.21 4.25 -7.28
N SER A 4 -6.36 3.52 -6.56
CA SER A 4 -6.27 2.07 -6.71
C SER A 4 -7.52 1.34 -6.22
N GLY A 5 -8.14 1.79 -5.12
CA GLY A 5 -9.42 1.26 -4.64
C GLY A 5 -10.57 1.52 -5.60
N TYR A 6 -10.66 2.73 -6.16
CA TYR A 6 -11.66 3.04 -7.18
C TYR A 6 -11.57 2.08 -8.38
N HIS A 7 -10.35 1.79 -8.83
CA HIS A 7 -10.13 0.82 -9.91
C HIS A 7 -10.62 -0.60 -9.54
N VAL A 8 -10.25 -1.08 -8.35
CA VAL A 8 -10.61 -2.41 -7.84
C VAL A 8 -12.14 -2.61 -7.74
N PHE A 9 -12.88 -1.56 -7.36
CA PHE A 9 -14.34 -1.66 -7.26
C PHE A 9 -15.09 -1.44 -8.57
N THR A 10 -14.44 -0.87 -9.60
CA THR A 10 -15.11 -0.52 -10.87
C THR A 10 -14.76 -1.45 -12.03
N ARG A 11 -13.64 -2.17 -11.96
CA ARG A 11 -13.19 -3.08 -13.00
C ARG A 11 -12.78 -4.43 -12.42
N TYR A 12 -13.09 -5.49 -13.16
CA TYR A 12 -12.60 -6.84 -12.86
C TYR A 12 -11.15 -6.99 -13.35
N SER A 13 -10.38 -7.80 -12.63
CA SER A 13 -9.00 -8.12 -13.00
C SER A 13 -8.99 -9.31 -13.96
N GLU A 14 -8.40 -9.13 -15.14
CA GLU A 14 -8.14 -10.21 -16.10
C GLU A 14 -6.63 -10.43 -16.24
N CYS A 15 -6.23 -11.70 -16.32
CA CYS A 15 -4.83 -12.08 -16.42
C CYS A 15 -4.23 -11.68 -17.77
N GLY A 16 -3.09 -10.98 -17.74
CA GLY A 16 -2.37 -10.55 -18.95
C GLY A 16 -2.96 -9.34 -19.65
N GLU A 17 -3.88 -8.59 -19.03
CA GLU A 17 -4.38 -7.33 -19.62
C GLU A 17 -3.25 -6.29 -19.73
N VAL A 18 -3.25 -5.56 -20.85
CA VAL A 18 -2.33 -4.44 -21.10
C VAL A 18 -2.68 -3.28 -20.18
N ASN A 19 -1.65 -2.64 -19.63
CA ASN A 19 -1.86 -1.56 -18.69
C ASN A 19 -2.50 -0.34 -19.36
N THR A 20 -3.57 0.15 -18.74
CA THR A 20 -4.17 1.43 -19.09
C THR A 20 -3.29 2.59 -18.61
N GLU A 21 -3.36 3.73 -19.29
CA GLU A 21 -2.66 4.96 -18.87
C GLU A 21 -2.99 5.36 -17.41
N TYR A 22 -4.23 5.09 -16.97
CA TYR A 22 -4.62 5.31 -15.57
C TYR A 22 -3.82 4.45 -14.60
N GLN A 23 -3.73 3.14 -14.84
CA GLN A 23 -2.97 2.22 -13.99
C GLN A 23 -1.49 2.59 -13.99
N ARG A 24 -0.91 2.89 -15.16
CA ARG A 24 0.50 3.31 -15.28
C ARG A 24 0.77 4.55 -14.44
N ASN A 25 -0.07 5.58 -14.55
CA ASN A 25 0.10 6.81 -13.77
C ASN A 25 0.01 6.57 -12.26
N VAL A 26 -0.93 5.73 -11.80
CA VAL A 26 -1.04 5.40 -10.37
C VAL A 26 0.19 4.61 -9.90
N ILE A 27 0.64 3.62 -10.66
CA ILE A 27 1.81 2.80 -10.31
C ILE A 27 3.09 3.64 -10.32
N ILE A 28 3.27 4.55 -11.29
CA ILE A 28 4.41 5.49 -11.33
C ILE A 28 4.39 6.36 -10.07
N PHE A 29 3.25 6.99 -9.75
CA PHE A 29 3.15 7.86 -8.59
C PHE A 29 3.41 7.10 -7.28
N SER A 30 2.84 5.90 -7.14
CA SER A 30 3.10 5.03 -5.99
C SER A 30 4.56 4.59 -5.89
N SER A 31 5.18 4.20 -7.00
CA SER A 31 6.59 3.80 -7.04
C SER A 31 7.51 4.95 -6.65
N SER A 32 7.27 6.16 -7.18
CA SER A 32 8.01 7.37 -6.79
C SER A 32 7.86 7.67 -5.31
N TYR A 33 6.67 7.48 -4.73
CA TYR A 33 6.44 7.65 -3.29
C TYR A 33 7.24 6.64 -2.45
N PHE A 34 7.26 5.35 -2.82
CA PHE A 34 8.06 4.34 -2.10
C PHE A 34 9.56 4.66 -2.09
N ILE A 35 10.08 5.19 -3.22
CA ILE A 35 11.47 5.62 -3.34
C ILE A 35 11.72 6.85 -2.46
N TYR A 36 10.84 7.85 -2.52
CA TYR A 36 10.92 9.04 -1.68
C TYR A 36 10.92 8.68 -0.19
N ASP A 37 10.03 7.79 0.24
CA ASP A 37 9.90 7.39 1.64
C ASP A 37 11.13 6.62 2.13
N PHE A 38 11.72 5.76 1.29
CA PHE A 38 12.97 5.08 1.60
C PHE A 38 14.11 6.06 1.88
N PHE A 39 14.33 7.03 0.98
CA PHE A 39 15.36 8.05 1.18
C PHE A 39 15.03 8.97 2.35
N GLY A 40 13.76 9.32 2.54
CA GLY A 40 13.29 10.08 3.70
C GLY A 40 13.64 9.39 5.01
N MET A 41 13.39 8.09 5.13
CA MET A 41 13.75 7.33 6.33
C MET A 41 15.26 7.20 6.51
N LEU A 42 16.00 6.99 5.41
CA LEU A 42 17.47 6.89 5.42
C LEU A 42 18.11 8.18 5.93
N PHE A 43 17.69 9.35 5.42
CA PHE A 43 18.24 10.64 5.84
C PHE A 43 17.84 11.04 7.25
N ASN A 44 16.64 10.66 7.71
CA ASN A 44 16.20 10.91 9.07
C ASN A 44 16.73 9.89 10.10
N GLY A 45 17.47 8.86 9.66
CA GLY A 45 18.05 7.84 10.54
C GLY A 45 17.01 6.95 11.24
N ILE A 46 15.79 6.87 10.70
CA ILE A 46 14.67 6.07 11.24
C ILE A 46 14.48 4.74 10.49
N LEU A 47 15.41 4.41 9.61
CA LEU A 47 15.36 3.21 8.78
C LEU A 47 15.61 1.96 9.63
N ASP A 48 14.58 1.14 9.78
CA ASP A 48 14.68 -0.20 10.39
C ASP A 48 15.06 -1.25 9.34
N GLY A 49 15.65 -2.37 9.77
CA GLY A 49 16.09 -3.45 8.90
C GLY A 49 14.94 -4.06 8.08
N ALA A 50 13.74 -4.14 8.67
CA ALA A 50 12.54 -4.57 7.95
C ALA A 50 12.16 -3.60 6.82
N MET A 51 12.25 -2.29 7.08
CA MET A 51 11.94 -1.25 6.08
C MET A 51 13.02 -1.18 4.98
N MET A 52 14.26 -1.49 5.32
CA MET A 52 15.37 -1.57 4.36
C MET A 52 15.16 -2.64 3.29
N LEU A 53 14.46 -3.74 3.62
CA LEU A 53 14.08 -4.76 2.65
C LEU A 53 12.73 -4.46 2.00
N HIS A 54 11.76 -4.01 2.79
CA HIS A 54 10.39 -3.77 2.34
C HIS A 54 10.31 -2.75 1.20
N HIS A 55 10.93 -1.57 1.37
CA HIS A 55 10.79 -0.49 0.39
C HIS A 55 11.42 -0.81 -0.97
N PRO A 56 12.65 -1.33 -1.06
CA PRO A 56 13.22 -1.75 -2.34
C PRO A 56 12.43 -2.87 -3.01
N LEU A 57 11.98 -3.88 -2.25
CA LEU A 57 11.17 -4.97 -2.81
C LEU A 57 9.82 -4.46 -3.34
N SER A 58 9.15 -3.58 -2.61
CA SER A 58 7.91 -2.94 -3.05
C SER A 58 8.14 -2.09 -4.30
N ALA A 59 9.22 -1.30 -4.35
CA ALA A 59 9.55 -0.49 -5.52
C ALA A 59 9.84 -1.34 -6.77
N ILE A 60 10.60 -2.43 -6.63
CA ILE A 60 10.87 -3.38 -7.71
C ILE A 60 9.57 -4.07 -8.16
N GLY A 61 8.74 -4.50 -7.22
CA GLY A 61 7.44 -5.13 -7.51
C GLY A 61 6.49 -4.21 -8.29
N LEU A 62 6.53 -2.89 -8.05
CA LEU A 62 5.79 -1.89 -8.81
C LEU A 62 6.45 -1.55 -10.16
N PHE A 63 7.76 -1.73 -10.29
CA PHE A 63 8.49 -1.43 -11.53
C PHE A 63 8.30 -2.50 -12.61
N LEU A 64 8.27 -3.79 -12.24
CA LEU A 64 8.07 -4.91 -13.18
C LEU A 64 6.83 -4.75 -14.10
N PRO A 65 5.62 -4.47 -13.59
CA PRO A 65 4.44 -4.29 -14.44
C PRO A 65 4.53 -3.03 -15.31
N LEU A 66 5.29 -2.00 -14.91
CA LEU A 66 5.55 -0.83 -15.74
C LEU A 66 6.48 -1.15 -16.90
N TYR A 67 7.46 -2.03 -16.69
CA TYR A 67 8.41 -2.46 -17.71
C TYR A 67 7.77 -3.40 -18.74
N GLU A 68 7.06 -4.43 -18.26
CA GLU A 68 6.38 -5.42 -19.12
C GLU A 68 5.07 -4.89 -19.72
N ASN A 69 4.55 -3.77 -19.19
CA ASN A 69 3.31 -3.12 -19.60
C ASN A 69 2.05 -4.00 -19.56
N ILE A 70 2.05 -5.00 -18.67
CA ILE A 70 0.95 -5.93 -18.42
C ILE A 70 0.65 -6.06 -16.93
N SER A 71 -0.52 -6.60 -16.59
CA SER A 71 -0.92 -7.01 -15.22
C SER A 71 -1.04 -5.87 -14.20
N GLY A 72 -1.20 -4.63 -14.65
CA GLY A 72 -1.39 -3.45 -13.82
C GLY A 72 -2.64 -3.54 -12.94
N ASN A 73 -3.65 -4.30 -13.35
CA ASN A 73 -4.88 -4.55 -12.60
C ASN A 73 -4.60 -5.24 -11.26
N PHE A 74 -3.77 -6.28 -11.28
CA PHE A 74 -3.35 -7.02 -10.09
C PHE A 74 -2.51 -6.13 -9.17
N VAL A 75 -1.66 -5.31 -9.76
CA VAL A 75 -0.80 -4.38 -9.03
C VAL A 75 -1.62 -3.30 -8.35
N MET A 76 -2.65 -2.77 -9.01
CA MET A 76 -3.60 -1.83 -8.40
C MET A 76 -4.32 -2.46 -7.21
N SER A 77 -4.72 -3.73 -7.34
CA SER A 77 -5.33 -4.48 -6.24
C SER A 77 -4.35 -4.69 -5.09
N ALA A 78 -3.10 -5.03 -5.39
CA ALA A 78 -2.04 -5.18 -4.42
C ALA A 78 -1.75 -3.87 -3.67
N ILE A 79 -1.64 -2.73 -4.37
CA ILE A 79 -1.48 -1.39 -3.77
C ILE A 79 -2.66 -1.06 -2.86
N PHE A 80 -3.89 -1.34 -3.28
CA PHE A 80 -5.06 -1.04 -2.46
C PHE A 80 -5.05 -1.84 -1.16
N ILE A 81 -4.82 -3.15 -1.25
CA ILE A 81 -4.79 -4.05 -0.09
C ILE A 81 -3.62 -3.75 0.83
N SER A 82 -2.46 -3.35 0.30
CA SER A 82 -1.32 -3.00 1.13
C SER A 82 -1.50 -1.68 1.86
N GLU A 83 -2.15 -0.71 1.24
CA GLU A 83 -2.23 0.65 1.75
C GLU A 83 -3.48 0.94 2.59
N ILE A 84 -4.54 0.13 2.52
CA ILE A 84 -5.80 0.41 3.23
C ILE A 84 -5.64 0.49 4.76
N SER A 85 -4.66 -0.22 5.34
CA SER A 85 -4.34 -0.17 6.76
C SER A 85 -3.43 1.00 7.15
N ASN A 86 -2.85 1.73 6.20
CA ASN A 86 -1.85 2.75 6.50
C ASN A 86 -2.44 4.04 7.12
N PRO A 87 -3.64 4.54 6.72
CA PRO A 87 -4.24 5.70 7.38
C PRO A 87 -4.43 5.55 8.90
N PRO A 88 -5.02 4.46 9.43
CA PRO A 88 -5.13 4.29 10.89
C PRO A 88 -3.77 4.06 11.56
N MET A 89 -2.80 3.45 10.86
CA MET A 89 -1.42 3.34 11.35
C MET A 89 -0.78 4.71 11.56
N THR A 90 -0.87 5.59 10.56
CA THR A 90 -0.34 6.96 10.63
C THR A 90 -1.06 7.77 11.71
N LEU A 91 -2.39 7.67 11.81
CA LEU A 91 -3.15 8.33 12.87
C LEU A 91 -2.71 7.87 14.26
N ARG A 92 -2.52 6.56 14.46
CA ARG A 92 -2.00 5.99 15.71
C ARG A 92 -0.61 6.56 16.05
N HIS A 93 0.28 6.70 15.07
CA HIS A 93 1.61 7.29 15.29
C HIS A 93 1.53 8.77 15.67
N ILE A 94 0.70 9.56 14.99
CA ILE A 94 0.47 10.97 15.31
C ILE A 94 -0.08 11.13 16.73
N LEU A 95 -1.07 10.33 17.12
CA LEU A 95 -1.64 10.35 18.48
C LEU A 95 -0.60 9.97 19.54
N ARG A 96 0.32 9.06 19.23
CA ARG A 96 1.42 8.71 20.12
C ARG A 96 2.42 9.86 20.28
N LEU A 97 2.78 10.54 19.18
CA LEU A 97 3.72 11.67 19.18
C LEU A 97 3.16 12.91 19.89
N THR A 98 1.84 13.11 19.84
CA THR A 98 1.14 14.23 20.50
C THR A 98 0.79 13.97 21.97
N GLY A 99 1.20 12.82 22.53
CA GLY A 99 0.93 12.46 23.93
C GLY A 99 -0.49 11.94 24.18
N LEU A 100 -1.32 11.78 23.15
CA LEU A 100 -2.71 11.32 23.22
C LEU A 100 -2.86 9.80 23.21
N ARG A 101 -1.87 9.07 23.71
CA ARG A 101 -1.80 7.60 23.63
C ARG A 101 -2.96 6.89 24.33
N TYR A 102 -3.50 7.44 25.42
CA TYR A 102 -4.55 6.80 26.22
C TYR A 102 -5.96 7.32 25.88
N THR A 103 -6.12 7.95 24.72
CA THR A 103 -7.42 8.45 24.27
C THR A 103 -8.22 7.35 23.58
N ARG A 104 -9.55 7.46 23.61
CA ARG A 104 -10.44 6.59 22.82
C ARG A 104 -10.13 6.62 21.32
N CYS A 105 -9.64 7.75 20.82
CA CYS A 105 -9.20 7.90 19.44
C CYS A 105 -8.02 6.98 19.10
N TYR A 106 -7.06 6.82 20.03
CA TYR A 106 -5.93 5.91 19.86
C TYR A 106 -6.40 4.45 19.81
N GLU A 107 -7.26 4.04 20.74
CA GLU A 107 -7.83 2.68 20.79
C GLU A 107 -8.61 2.34 19.51
N VAL A 108 -9.46 3.27 19.04
CA VAL A 108 -10.22 3.08 17.78
C VAL A 108 -9.28 2.99 16.59
N SER A 109 -8.23 3.81 16.53
CA SER A 109 -7.24 3.77 15.45
C SER A 109 -6.47 2.44 15.44
N GLU A 110 -6.11 1.92 16.62
CA GLU A 110 -5.45 0.63 16.76
C GLU A 110 -6.35 -0.54 16.36
N LEU A 111 -7.61 -0.56 16.82
CA LEU A 111 -8.56 -1.58 16.43
C LEU A 111 -8.84 -1.55 14.92
N SER A 112 -8.99 -0.35 14.35
CA SER A 112 -9.21 -0.15 12.91
C SER A 112 -8.01 -0.64 12.10
N PHE A 113 -6.78 -0.36 12.55
CA PHE A 113 -5.56 -0.87 11.92
C PHE A 113 -5.55 -2.40 11.89
N ILE A 114 -5.80 -3.05 13.03
CA ILE A 114 -5.79 -4.52 13.13
C ILE A 114 -6.89 -5.13 12.25
N ALA A 115 -8.11 -4.59 12.32
CA ALA A 115 -9.23 -5.08 11.54
C ALA A 115 -8.99 -4.96 10.03
N LEU A 116 -8.54 -3.79 9.57
CA LEU A 116 -8.24 -3.55 8.15
C LEU A 116 -7.04 -4.37 7.68
N TYR A 117 -6.01 -4.51 8.51
CA TYR A 117 -4.85 -5.35 8.19
C TYR A 117 -5.27 -6.81 7.98
N PHE A 118 -6.05 -7.38 8.91
CA PHE A 118 -6.54 -8.75 8.80
C PHE A 118 -7.45 -8.92 7.57
N TYR A 119 -8.43 -8.03 7.39
CA TYR A 119 -9.33 -8.07 6.25
C TYR A 119 -8.58 -8.00 4.92
N ALA A 120 -7.70 -7.02 4.78
CA ALA A 120 -7.00 -6.78 3.52
C ALA A 120 -6.04 -7.93 3.19
N ARG A 121 -5.24 -8.39 4.16
CA ARG A 121 -4.18 -9.37 3.88
C ARG A 121 -4.68 -10.81 3.79
N ILE A 122 -5.67 -11.20 4.58
CA ILE A 122 -6.14 -12.59 4.63
C ILE A 122 -7.36 -12.79 3.74
N LEU A 123 -8.35 -11.90 3.80
CA LEU A 123 -9.62 -12.10 3.09
C LEU A 123 -9.56 -11.55 1.67
N ALA A 124 -9.06 -10.32 1.48
CA ALA A 124 -9.02 -9.69 0.16
C ALA A 124 -7.78 -10.10 -0.65
N GLY A 125 -6.65 -10.38 0.01
CA GLY A 125 -5.38 -10.71 -0.66
C GLY A 125 -5.33 -12.12 -1.25
N THR A 126 -5.95 -13.10 -0.60
CA THR A 126 -5.94 -14.50 -1.05
C THR A 126 -6.60 -14.71 -2.42
N PRO A 127 -7.80 -14.18 -2.73
CA PRO A 127 -8.43 -14.42 -4.04
C PRO A 127 -7.65 -13.83 -5.21
N ILE A 128 -6.91 -12.73 -5.01
CA ILE A 128 -6.14 -12.08 -6.09
C ILE A 128 -4.94 -12.93 -6.54
N ILE A 129 -4.37 -13.72 -5.63
CA ILE A 129 -3.21 -14.57 -5.93
C ILE A 129 -3.63 -15.84 -6.68
N TYR A 130 -4.86 -16.31 -6.47
CA TYR A 130 -5.38 -17.55 -7.05
C TYR A 130 -6.32 -17.33 -8.26
N GLN A 131 -6.38 -16.10 -8.79
CA GLN A 131 -7.08 -15.75 -10.03
C GLN A 131 -6.17 -15.95 -11.24
#